data_AF-A0AA49Q7J4-F1
#
_entry.id   AF-A0AA49Q7J4-F1
#
_cell.length_a   1.000
_cell.length_b   1.000
_cell.length_c   1.000
_cell.angle_alpha   90.00
_cell.angle_beta   90.00
_cell.angle_gamma   90.00
#
_symmetry.space_group_name_H-M   'P 1'
#
loop_
_entity.id
_entity.type
_entity.pdbx_description
1 polymer ?
#
loop_
_entity_poly.entity_id
_entity_poly.type
_entity_poly.pdbx_seq_one_letter_code
_entity_poly.pdbx_strand_id
1 'polypeptide(L)'
;MPATFAPIDQATISALNAGGERALEQIFRDHYDWILEKALERLKGENAAAPKLIVNTVREFWEERDGFHSSAEIEAFFNEELRHRARAIRARMTAVHRFEKAEGVHVAPPPAAPNADQLWTEIAAELHKPVVDPATAAKRRREHRSHEVAEHIQTVTQRAAWKTPIIVAVVATVVALASAWWFGEKSRAEVINQMLGSAEAQQVNTRAGQLGSVTLADNSTARLGPETRLVIVDQFGNEYRTLSLSGTAVFTVTPGNMNAFEARLGDISVFSEGGVFTARDYGDEMQRVVRADEGTLRLTVGGAERTLAQGEAVTVDRSGAIAAADPATVERELAWTAGRLVLRDVTAGTAVQALWRWYGMDIALTDSVAAARSVSLDVPLGSSQAAITALEGAAQLRFQWIEGKMTLQPQAAARGRR
;
A
#
# COMPACT_ATOMS: atom_id res chain seq x y z
N MET A 1 -39.56 -2.28 -24.20
CA MET A 1 -38.94 -3.15 -25.22
C MET A 1 -37.46 -3.18 -24.90
N PRO A 2 -36.75 -4.32 -25.02
CA PRO A 2 -35.30 -4.32 -24.82
C PRO A 2 -34.68 -3.30 -25.76
N ALA A 3 -33.84 -2.41 -25.24
CA ALA A 3 -33.08 -1.51 -26.07
C ALA A 3 -32.31 -2.37 -27.08
N THR A 4 -32.39 -2.00 -28.35
CA THR A 4 -31.69 -2.68 -29.44
C THR A 4 -30.55 -1.79 -29.87
N PHE A 5 -29.38 -2.36 -30.13
CA PHE A 5 -28.24 -1.58 -30.62
C PHE A 5 -28.59 -1.10 -32.04
N ALA A 6 -28.72 0.21 -32.22
CA ALA A 6 -29.04 0.77 -33.52
C ALA A 6 -27.80 0.72 -34.43
N PRO A 7 -27.97 0.47 -35.74
CA PRO A 7 -26.83 0.49 -36.65
C PRO A 7 -26.22 1.90 -36.72
N ILE A 8 -24.91 2.00 -36.49
CA ILE A 8 -24.13 3.23 -36.62
C ILE A 8 -23.73 3.40 -38.09
N ASP A 9 -23.90 4.60 -38.64
CA ASP A 9 -23.54 4.88 -40.03
C ASP A 9 -22.01 4.95 -40.22
N GLN A 10 -21.56 4.64 -41.44
CA GLN A 10 -20.12 4.61 -41.74
C GLN A 10 -19.46 6.00 -41.60
N ALA A 11 -20.26 7.07 -41.76
CA ALA A 11 -19.79 8.45 -41.62
C ALA A 11 -19.43 8.77 -40.17
N THR A 12 -20.24 8.38 -39.19
CA THR A 12 -19.97 8.59 -37.76
C THR A 12 -18.79 7.72 -37.29
N ILE A 13 -18.68 6.47 -37.78
CA ILE A 13 -17.52 5.61 -37.49
C ILE A 13 -16.23 6.25 -38.03
N SER A 14 -16.26 6.75 -39.27
CA SER A 14 -15.08 7.41 -39.86
C SER A 14 -14.72 8.70 -39.12
N ALA A 15 -15.71 9.46 -38.64
CA ALA A 15 -15.49 10.67 -37.85
C ALA A 15 -14.93 10.35 -36.45
N LEU A 16 -15.35 9.24 -35.83
CA LEU A 16 -14.80 8.73 -34.57
C LEU A 16 -13.32 8.36 -34.74
N ASN A 17 -12.97 7.58 -35.75
CA ASN A 17 -11.60 7.14 -36.03
C ASN A 17 -10.68 8.33 -36.37
N ALA A 18 -11.25 9.44 -36.88
CA ALA A 18 -10.52 10.68 -37.09
C ALA A 18 -10.30 11.51 -35.80
N GLY A 19 -10.67 10.99 -34.63
CA GLY A 19 -10.59 11.69 -33.34
C GLY A 19 -11.70 12.73 -33.14
N GLY A 20 -12.84 12.59 -33.82
CA GLY A 20 -13.98 13.47 -33.68
C GLY A 20 -14.77 13.20 -32.40
N GLU A 21 -14.56 14.02 -31.37
CA GLU A 21 -15.29 13.87 -30.10
C GLU A 21 -16.81 14.03 -30.24
N ARG A 22 -17.26 14.83 -31.22
CA ARG A 22 -18.69 14.93 -31.56
C ARG A 22 -19.29 13.60 -32.01
N ALA A 23 -18.51 12.78 -32.71
CA ALA A 23 -18.96 11.45 -33.13
C ALA A 23 -19.01 10.50 -31.92
N LEU A 24 -18.07 10.62 -30.97
CA LEU A 24 -18.14 9.89 -29.70
C LEU A 24 -19.38 10.30 -28.88
N GLU A 25 -19.65 11.60 -28.75
CA GLU A 25 -20.83 12.13 -28.06
C GLU A 25 -22.13 11.59 -28.65
N GLN A 26 -22.22 11.63 -29.98
CA GLN A 26 -23.37 11.14 -30.72
C GLN A 26 -23.57 9.64 -30.50
N ILE A 27 -22.52 8.82 -30.66
CA ILE A 27 -22.58 7.37 -30.41
C ILE A 27 -23.02 7.09 -28.97
N PHE A 28 -22.43 7.78 -27.99
CA PHE A 28 -22.75 7.58 -26.58
C PHE A 28 -24.22 7.90 -26.27
N ARG A 29 -24.73 9.04 -26.75
CA ARG A 29 -26.09 9.49 -26.48
C ARG A 29 -27.13 8.62 -27.18
N ASP A 30 -26.90 8.29 -28.45
CA ASP A 30 -27.82 7.49 -29.26
C ASP A 30 -27.95 6.05 -28.72
N HIS A 31 -26.91 5.56 -28.04
CA HIS A 31 -26.85 4.19 -27.49
C HIS A 31 -26.91 4.17 -25.96
N TYR A 32 -27.17 5.29 -25.31
CA TYR A 32 -27.10 5.40 -23.85
C TYR A 32 -28.04 4.42 -23.16
N ASP A 33 -29.30 4.36 -23.59
CA ASP A 33 -30.31 3.48 -23.00
C ASP A 33 -29.92 2.00 -23.13
N TRP A 34 -29.30 1.63 -24.27
CA TRP A 34 -28.78 0.28 -24.48
C TRP A 34 -27.58 -0.02 -23.58
N ILE A 35 -26.61 0.90 -23.49
CA ILE A 35 -25.43 0.77 -22.65
C ILE A 35 -25.84 0.66 -21.18
N LEU A 36 -26.80 1.49 -20.74
CA LEU A 36 -27.32 1.49 -19.38
C LEU A 36 -28.07 0.20 -19.07
N GLU A 37 -28.96 -0.26 -19.95
CA GLU A 37 -29.69 -1.52 -19.78
C GLU A 37 -28.70 -2.69 -19.66
N LYS A 38 -27.70 -2.77 -20.56
CA LYS A 38 -26.68 -3.81 -20.51
C LYS A 38 -25.80 -3.72 -19.27
N ALA A 39 -25.39 -2.52 -18.86
CA ALA A 39 -24.64 -2.32 -17.62
C ALA A 39 -25.45 -2.81 -16.39
N LEU A 40 -26.72 -2.44 -16.29
CA LEU A 40 -27.59 -2.81 -15.18
C LEU A 40 -27.93 -4.31 -15.18
N GLU A 41 -28.18 -4.93 -16.32
CA GLU A 41 -28.31 -6.39 -16.45
C GLU A 41 -27.08 -7.10 -15.87
N ARG A 42 -25.89 -6.63 -16.23
CA ARG A 42 -24.62 -7.21 -15.75
C ARG A 42 -24.40 -6.97 -14.28
N LEU A 43 -24.80 -5.82 -13.75
CA LEU A 43 -24.71 -5.43 -12.34
C LEU A 43 -25.89 -5.94 -11.49
N LYS A 44 -26.84 -6.70 -12.05
CA LYS A 44 -28.06 -7.17 -11.35
C LYS A 44 -28.94 -6.05 -10.79
N GLY A 45 -29.03 -4.92 -11.48
CA GLY A 45 -29.89 -3.79 -11.11
C GLY A 45 -29.29 -2.82 -10.08
N GLU A 46 -28.00 -2.92 -9.77
CA GLU A 46 -27.33 -2.01 -8.85
C GLU A 46 -26.96 -0.68 -9.52
N ASN A 47 -27.85 0.31 -9.39
CA ASN A 47 -27.71 1.64 -10.01
C ASN A 47 -26.46 2.42 -9.57
N ALA A 48 -26.01 2.24 -8.33
CA ALA A 48 -24.87 3.00 -7.77
C ALA A 48 -23.53 2.69 -8.47
N ALA A 49 -23.39 1.51 -9.07
CA ALA A 49 -22.16 1.09 -9.74
C ALA A 49 -22.16 1.35 -11.26
N ALA A 50 -23.32 1.65 -11.85
CA ALA A 50 -23.48 1.88 -13.29
C ALA A 50 -22.67 3.08 -13.82
N PRO A 51 -22.63 4.25 -13.15
CA PRO A 51 -21.88 5.42 -13.64
C PRO A 51 -20.40 5.10 -13.92
N LYS A 52 -19.72 4.52 -12.92
CA LYS A 52 -18.29 4.21 -13.01
C LYS A 52 -17.99 3.15 -14.07
N LEU A 53 -18.88 2.18 -14.26
CA LEU A 53 -18.73 1.16 -15.30
C LEU A 53 -18.82 1.80 -16.70
N ILE A 54 -19.83 2.65 -16.92
CA ILE A 54 -20.10 3.29 -18.21
C ILE A 54 -18.97 4.26 -18.58
N VAL A 55 -18.56 5.15 -17.68
CA VAL A 55 -17.48 6.14 -17.93
C VAL A 55 -16.18 5.46 -18.35
N ASN A 56 -15.75 4.43 -17.62
CA ASN A 56 -14.50 3.73 -17.95
C ASN A 56 -14.59 2.95 -19.27
N THR A 57 -15.77 2.42 -19.61
CA THR A 57 -15.99 1.70 -20.88
C THR A 57 -15.92 2.67 -22.06
N VAL A 58 -16.53 3.85 -21.94
CA VAL A 58 -16.50 4.88 -22.99
C VAL A 58 -15.09 5.47 -23.15
N ARG A 59 -14.31 5.57 -22.06
CA ARG A 59 -12.90 5.97 -22.14
C ARG A 59 -12.08 4.96 -22.94
N GLU A 60 -12.20 3.68 -22.62
CA GLU A 60 -11.49 2.61 -23.36
C GLU A 60 -11.90 2.60 -24.83
N PHE A 61 -13.19 2.77 -25.11
CA PHE A 61 -13.72 2.91 -26.47
C PHE A 61 -13.07 4.07 -27.23
N TRP A 62 -12.82 5.19 -26.55
CA TRP A 62 -12.13 6.34 -27.14
C TRP A 62 -10.63 6.10 -27.36
N GLU A 63 -9.97 5.35 -26.47
CA GLU A 63 -8.55 4.99 -26.60
C GLU A 63 -8.32 4.05 -27.79
N GLU A 64 -9.19 3.07 -27.98
CA GLU A 64 -9.15 2.10 -29.09
C GLU A 64 -9.85 2.56 -30.38
N ARG A 65 -10.27 3.83 -30.44
CA ARG A 65 -11.16 4.36 -31.50
C ARG A 65 -10.67 4.08 -32.93
N ASP A 66 -9.36 3.98 -33.15
CA ASP A 66 -8.78 3.75 -34.48
C ASP A 66 -9.01 2.30 -35.00
N GLY A 67 -9.47 1.38 -34.15
CA GLY A 67 -9.63 -0.04 -34.45
C GLY A 67 -11.00 -0.45 -35.00
N PHE A 68 -12.01 0.42 -34.96
CA PHE A 68 -13.39 0.06 -35.31
C PHE A 68 -13.73 0.38 -36.77
N HIS A 69 -14.18 -0.63 -37.51
CA HIS A 69 -14.48 -0.52 -38.95
C HIS A 69 -15.96 -0.76 -39.26
N SER A 70 -16.72 -1.33 -38.32
CA SER A 70 -18.13 -1.65 -38.50
C SER A 70 -18.97 -1.45 -37.23
N SER A 71 -20.26 -1.20 -37.39
CA SER A 71 -21.21 -1.07 -36.26
C SER A 71 -21.26 -2.33 -35.39
N ALA A 72 -21.03 -3.52 -35.98
CA ALA A 72 -21.02 -4.78 -35.27
C ALA A 72 -19.78 -4.94 -34.35
N GLU A 73 -18.64 -4.37 -34.75
CA GLU A 73 -17.42 -4.36 -33.92
C GLU A 73 -17.59 -3.47 -32.69
N ILE A 74 -18.25 -2.31 -32.85
CA ILE A 74 -18.56 -1.41 -31.74
C ILE A 74 -19.52 -2.08 -30.75
N GLU A 75 -20.58 -2.73 -31.26
CA GLU A 75 -21.51 -3.49 -30.42
C GLU A 75 -20.81 -4.63 -29.66
N ALA A 76 -19.92 -5.37 -30.34
CA ALA A 76 -19.15 -6.45 -29.74
C ALA A 76 -18.19 -5.94 -28.64
N PHE A 77 -17.52 -4.80 -28.89
CA PHE A 77 -16.66 -4.14 -27.93
C PHE A 77 -17.42 -3.79 -26.65
N PHE A 78 -18.52 -3.04 -26.75
CA PHE A 78 -19.29 -2.66 -25.56
C PHE A 78 -19.82 -3.89 -24.81
N ASN A 79 -20.26 -4.93 -25.53
CA ASN A 79 -20.75 -6.17 -24.92
C ASN A 79 -19.68 -6.93 -24.14
N GLU A 80 -18.44 -6.99 -24.63
CA GLU A 80 -17.33 -7.66 -23.95
C GLU A 80 -16.78 -6.80 -22.82
N GLU A 81 -16.62 -5.50 -23.05
CA GLU A 81 -16.00 -4.60 -22.08
C GLU A 81 -16.88 -4.37 -20.85
N LEU A 82 -18.20 -4.17 -21.06
CA LEU A 82 -19.16 -4.11 -19.96
C LEU A 82 -19.21 -5.43 -19.19
N ARG A 83 -19.09 -6.57 -19.87
CA ARG A 83 -19.08 -7.90 -19.23
C ARG A 83 -17.81 -8.11 -18.42
N HIS A 84 -16.65 -7.79 -18.98
CA HIS A 84 -15.35 -7.94 -18.36
C HIS A 84 -15.25 -7.08 -17.10
N ARG A 85 -15.56 -5.78 -17.20
CA ARG A 85 -15.49 -4.85 -16.06
C ARG A 85 -16.58 -5.08 -15.02
N ALA A 86 -17.80 -5.48 -15.41
CA ALA A 86 -18.85 -5.79 -14.44
C ALA A 86 -18.51 -7.03 -13.57
N ARG A 87 -17.70 -7.97 -14.06
CA ARG A 87 -17.22 -9.11 -13.24
C ARG A 87 -16.36 -8.62 -12.07
N ALA A 88 -15.43 -7.70 -12.31
CA ALA A 88 -14.56 -7.14 -11.29
C ALA A 88 -15.36 -6.32 -10.25
N ILE A 89 -16.32 -5.51 -10.70
CA ILE A 89 -17.20 -4.74 -9.82
C ILE A 89 -18.07 -5.67 -8.97
N ARG A 90 -18.65 -6.73 -9.56
CA ARG A 90 -19.47 -7.72 -8.83
C ARG A 90 -18.68 -8.53 -7.81
N ALA A 91 -17.47 -8.95 -8.12
CA ALA A 91 -16.62 -9.68 -7.19
C ALA A 91 -16.41 -8.88 -5.89
N ARG A 92 -16.17 -7.57 -6.02
CA ARG A 92 -16.04 -6.62 -4.89
C ARG A 92 -17.35 -6.47 -4.11
N MET A 93 -18.51 -6.42 -4.77
CA MET A 93 -19.81 -6.23 -4.10
C MET A 93 -20.31 -7.49 -3.38
N THR A 94 -20.05 -8.70 -3.90
CA THR A 94 -20.33 -9.96 -3.15
C THR A 94 -19.52 -10.08 -1.86
N ALA A 95 -18.35 -9.45 -1.78
CA ALA A 95 -17.59 -9.37 -0.54
C ALA A 95 -18.27 -8.42 0.46
N VAL A 96 -18.73 -7.24 0.02
CA VAL A 96 -19.42 -6.24 0.86
C VAL A 96 -20.78 -6.75 1.38
N HIS A 97 -21.63 -7.34 0.52
CA HIS A 97 -22.93 -7.92 0.93
C HIS A 97 -22.79 -9.12 1.89
N ARG A 98 -21.62 -9.77 1.95
CA ARG A 98 -21.33 -10.83 2.94
C ARG A 98 -21.02 -10.23 4.33
N PHE A 99 -20.54 -8.99 4.40
CA PHE A 99 -20.30 -8.26 5.64
C PHE A 99 -21.56 -7.51 6.14
N GLU A 100 -22.35 -6.89 5.26
CA GLU A 100 -23.55 -6.14 5.66
C GLU A 100 -24.68 -7.02 6.25
N LYS A 101 -24.71 -8.33 5.94
CA LYS A 101 -25.69 -9.25 6.53
C LYS A 101 -25.43 -9.54 8.03
N ALA A 102 -24.30 -9.10 8.58
CA ALA A 102 -23.92 -9.28 9.99
C ALA A 102 -24.28 -8.09 10.89
N GLU A 103 -24.52 -6.90 10.34
CA GLU A 103 -24.86 -5.69 11.11
C GLU A 103 -26.03 -5.00 10.44
N GLY A 104 -27.20 -5.01 11.07
CA GLY A 104 -28.44 -4.44 10.53
C GLY A 104 -28.37 -2.93 10.31
N VAL A 105 -27.78 -2.50 9.19
CA VAL A 105 -27.66 -1.11 8.77
C VAL A 105 -28.73 -0.80 7.74
N HIS A 106 -29.48 0.28 7.96
CA HIS A 106 -30.44 0.80 6.98
C HIS A 106 -29.71 1.43 5.78
N VAL A 107 -29.82 0.79 4.62
CA VAL A 107 -29.31 1.29 3.35
C VAL A 107 -30.27 2.36 2.80
N ALA A 108 -29.74 3.55 2.49
CA ALA A 108 -30.48 4.61 1.82
C ALA A 108 -31.05 4.13 0.47
N PRO A 109 -32.15 4.70 -0.04
CA PRO A 109 -32.74 4.28 -1.32
C PRO A 109 -31.69 4.33 -2.43
N PRO A 110 -31.67 3.35 -3.36
CA PRO A 110 -30.71 3.35 -4.45
C PRO A 110 -30.82 4.67 -5.22
N PRO A 111 -29.68 5.31 -5.56
CA PRO A 111 -29.71 6.52 -6.37
C PRO A 111 -30.47 6.26 -7.67
N ALA A 112 -31.15 7.30 -8.16
CA ALA A 112 -31.83 7.26 -9.45
C ALA A 112 -30.83 6.86 -10.54
N ALA A 113 -31.32 6.16 -11.58
CA ALA A 113 -30.49 5.80 -12.72
C ALA A 113 -29.81 7.08 -13.28
N PRO A 114 -28.52 7.00 -13.63
CA PRO A 114 -27.81 8.17 -14.12
C PRO A 114 -28.47 8.74 -15.38
N ASN A 115 -28.37 10.06 -15.59
CA ASN A 115 -28.81 10.69 -16.84
C ASN A 115 -27.64 10.78 -17.83
N ALA A 116 -27.91 10.59 -19.13
CA ALA A 116 -26.94 10.70 -20.22
C ALA A 116 -26.16 12.02 -20.19
N ASP A 117 -26.83 13.14 -19.92
CA ASP A 117 -26.20 14.47 -19.87
C ASP A 117 -25.17 14.60 -18.74
N GLN A 118 -25.49 14.03 -17.58
CA GLN A 118 -24.62 14.05 -16.41
C GLN A 118 -23.37 13.20 -16.66
N LEU A 119 -23.57 11.99 -17.18
CA LEU A 119 -22.47 11.08 -17.51
C LEU A 119 -21.60 11.61 -18.65
N TRP A 120 -22.18 12.24 -19.66
CA TRP A 120 -21.41 12.87 -20.72
C TRP A 120 -20.50 13.98 -20.19
N THR A 121 -20.97 14.77 -19.22
CA THR A 121 -20.16 15.81 -18.58
C THR A 121 -18.93 15.21 -17.88
N GLU A 122 -19.09 14.05 -17.23
CA GLU A 122 -17.98 13.31 -16.61
C GLU A 122 -17.02 12.73 -17.67
N ILE A 123 -17.56 12.14 -18.74
CA ILE A 123 -16.77 11.58 -19.84
C ILE A 123 -15.96 12.67 -20.53
N ALA A 124 -16.57 13.79 -20.93
CA ALA A 124 -15.90 14.91 -21.58
C ALA A 124 -14.80 15.52 -20.68
N ALA A 125 -15.02 15.57 -19.36
CA ALA A 125 -14.01 16.03 -18.40
C ALA A 125 -12.81 15.08 -18.28
N GLU A 126 -13.03 13.76 -18.40
CA GLU A 126 -11.96 12.75 -18.41
C GLU A 126 -11.16 12.77 -19.72
N LEU A 127 -11.84 12.90 -20.86
CA LEU A 127 -11.22 12.90 -22.20
C LEU A 127 -10.31 14.12 -22.44
N HIS A 128 -10.66 15.26 -21.85
CA HIS A 128 -9.91 16.51 -21.98
C HIS A 128 -8.88 16.76 -20.88
N LYS A 129 -8.61 15.78 -20.01
CA LYS A 129 -7.50 15.91 -19.05
C LYS A 129 -6.21 16.10 -19.87
N PRO A 130 -5.56 17.27 -19.80
CA PRO A 130 -4.35 17.48 -20.56
C PRO A 130 -3.32 16.43 -20.12
N VAL A 131 -2.63 15.80 -21.07
CA VAL A 131 -1.40 15.07 -20.78
C VAL A 131 -0.40 16.11 -20.30
N VAL A 132 -0.32 16.28 -18.97
CA VAL A 132 0.53 17.27 -18.35
C VAL A 132 1.94 16.72 -18.32
N ASP A 133 2.82 17.29 -19.13
CA ASP A 133 4.26 17.24 -18.86
C ASP A 133 4.49 17.85 -17.46
N PRO A 134 5.01 17.07 -16.47
CA PRO A 134 5.11 17.48 -15.08
C PRO A 134 5.92 18.77 -14.89
N ALA A 135 6.79 19.13 -15.83
CA ALA A 135 7.56 20.38 -15.79
C ALA A 135 6.71 21.64 -16.07
N THR A 136 5.64 21.52 -16.87
CA THR A 136 4.88 22.68 -17.37
C THR A 136 3.74 23.07 -16.43
N ALA A 137 3.17 22.13 -15.66
CA ALA A 137 2.19 22.40 -14.62
C ALA A 137 2.76 23.20 -13.43
N ALA A 138 4.03 23.02 -13.11
CA ALA A 138 4.72 23.79 -12.08
C ALA A 138 5.01 25.24 -12.52
N LYS A 139 5.24 25.46 -13.82
CA LYS A 139 5.57 26.78 -14.38
C LYS A 139 4.34 27.68 -14.58
N ARG A 140 3.23 27.13 -15.10
CA ARG A 140 1.97 27.90 -15.25
C ARG A 140 1.37 28.35 -13.92
N ARG A 141 1.61 27.61 -12.83
CA ARG A 141 1.19 27.99 -11.47
C ARG A 141 1.99 29.16 -10.87
N ARG A 142 3.16 29.50 -11.43
CA ARG A 142 4.01 30.62 -11.00
C ARG A 142 3.77 31.91 -11.79
N GLU A 143 3.37 31.83 -13.05
CA GLU A 143 3.20 33.01 -13.91
C GLU A 143 1.80 33.67 -13.80
N HIS A 144 0.72 32.90 -13.56
CA HIS A 144 -0.63 33.46 -13.43
C HIS A 144 -0.94 34.18 -12.10
N ARG A 145 0.03 34.27 -11.17
CA ARG A 145 -0.16 34.96 -9.88
C ARG A 145 0.37 36.40 -9.83
N SER A 146 0.94 36.94 -10.91
CA SER A 146 1.63 38.24 -10.85
C SER A 146 1.04 39.38 -11.68
N HIS A 147 -0.02 39.17 -12.48
CA HIS A 147 -0.50 40.23 -13.40
C HIS A 147 -2.01 40.57 -13.36
N GLU A 148 -2.79 40.05 -12.41
CA GLU A 148 -4.23 40.38 -12.31
C GLU A 148 -4.59 41.17 -11.03
N VAL A 149 -3.66 42.01 -10.53
CA VAL A 149 -3.90 42.93 -9.39
C VAL A 149 -3.63 44.40 -9.78
N ALA A 150 -3.36 44.70 -11.05
CA ALA A 150 -2.99 46.04 -11.50
C ALA A 150 -4.03 46.80 -12.33
N GLU A 151 -5.22 46.25 -12.59
CA GLU A 151 -6.31 46.98 -13.22
C GLU A 151 -7.58 46.76 -12.42
N HIS A 152 -7.88 47.66 -11.48
CA HIS A 152 -9.22 48.14 -11.11
C HIS A 152 -9.08 49.16 -9.96
N ILE A 153 -8.42 50.29 -10.24
CA ILE A 153 -8.67 51.53 -9.52
C ILE A 153 -9.25 52.49 -10.54
N GLN A 154 -10.56 52.69 -10.51
CA GLN A 154 -11.13 54.02 -10.27
C GLN A 154 -12.66 53.96 -10.15
N THR A 155 -13.12 54.62 -9.10
CA THR A 155 -14.47 55.18 -8.87
C THR A 155 -15.57 54.15 -8.65
N VAL A 156 -16.09 54.06 -7.42
CA VAL A 156 -17.40 54.59 -7.06
C VAL A 156 -17.56 54.57 -5.54
N THR A 157 -18.16 55.65 -5.08
CA THR A 157 -18.40 56.16 -3.75
C THR A 157 -19.44 55.41 -2.90
N GLN A 158 -19.17 55.43 -1.58
CA GLN A 158 -20.08 55.50 -0.42
C GLN A 158 -20.70 54.25 0.25
N ARG A 159 -20.18 54.02 1.47
CA ARG A 159 -20.84 53.81 2.79
C ARG A 159 -21.55 52.48 3.14
N ALA A 160 -20.79 51.72 3.95
CA ALA A 160 -21.11 51.24 5.32
C ALA A 160 -21.75 49.84 5.58
N ALA A 161 -20.91 49.00 6.22
CA ALA A 161 -21.16 48.01 7.28
C ALA A 161 -21.55 46.53 6.97
N TRP A 162 -20.55 45.71 6.61
CA TRP A 162 -20.55 44.24 6.78
C TRP A 162 -19.15 43.76 7.19
N LYS A 163 -18.89 43.54 8.50
CA LYS A 163 -17.61 42.96 8.98
C LYS A 163 -17.75 41.55 9.57
N THR A 164 -18.92 40.93 9.55
CA THR A 164 -19.17 39.61 10.14
C THR A 164 -19.31 38.40 9.18
N PRO A 165 -19.48 38.50 7.84
CA PRO A 165 -19.60 37.28 7.02
C PRO A 165 -18.26 36.70 6.49
N ILE A 166 -17.14 37.45 6.53
CA ILE A 166 -15.88 37.01 5.91
C ILE A 166 -15.16 35.93 6.73
N ILE A 167 -15.23 35.99 8.07
CA ILE A 167 -14.55 35.02 8.94
C ILE A 167 -15.22 33.63 8.83
N VAL A 168 -16.54 33.57 8.69
CA VAL A 168 -17.30 32.32 8.59
C VAL A 168 -17.01 31.58 7.27
N ALA A 169 -16.91 32.31 6.15
CA ALA A 169 -16.62 31.72 4.85
C ALA A 169 -15.19 31.15 4.76
N VAL A 170 -14.21 31.82 5.37
CA VAL A 170 -12.82 31.34 5.42
C VAL A 170 -12.73 30.09 6.28
N VAL A 171 -13.37 30.07 7.45
CA VAL A 171 -13.40 28.88 8.32
C VAL A 171 -14.11 27.71 7.63
N ALA A 172 -15.25 27.94 6.97
CA ALA A 172 -15.97 26.89 6.23
C ALA A 172 -15.14 26.30 5.08
N THR A 173 -14.35 27.12 4.38
CA THR A 173 -13.50 26.65 3.29
C THR A 173 -12.30 25.87 3.80
N VAL A 174 -11.67 26.33 4.89
CA VAL A 174 -10.58 25.58 5.55
C VAL A 174 -11.08 24.26 6.11
N VAL A 175 -12.28 24.24 6.71
CA VAL A 175 -12.92 23.01 7.18
C VAL A 175 -13.27 22.08 6.01
N ALA A 176 -13.81 22.59 4.91
CA ALA A 176 -14.12 21.80 3.72
C ALA A 176 -12.87 21.16 3.10
N LEU A 177 -11.78 21.93 2.99
CA LEU A 177 -10.49 21.44 2.50
C LEU A 177 -9.85 20.44 3.45
N ALA A 178 -9.92 20.67 4.76
CA ALA A 178 -9.45 19.72 5.76
C ALA A 178 -10.27 18.43 5.73
N SER A 179 -11.60 18.51 5.56
CA SER A 179 -12.46 17.35 5.42
C SER A 179 -12.20 16.60 4.12
N ALA A 180 -12.00 17.27 2.99
CA ALA A 180 -11.65 16.61 1.73
C ALA A 180 -10.29 15.89 1.82
N TRP A 181 -9.30 16.50 2.49
CA TRP A 181 -8.01 15.88 2.78
C TRP A 181 -8.15 14.66 3.70
N TRP A 182 -8.94 14.77 4.78
CA TRP A 182 -9.21 13.69 5.73
C TRP A 182 -10.00 12.52 5.11
N PHE A 183 -11.01 12.80 4.28
CA PHE A 183 -11.81 11.77 3.60
C PHE A 183 -11.05 11.07 2.48
N GLY A 184 -10.06 11.73 1.84
CA GLY A 184 -9.16 11.12 0.87
C GLY A 184 -8.19 10.11 1.49
N GLU A 185 -7.70 10.34 2.71
CA GLU A 185 -6.78 9.43 3.40
C GLU A 185 -7.45 8.09 3.74
N LYS A 186 -8.73 8.11 4.15
CA LYS A 186 -9.50 6.90 4.47
C LYS A 186 -9.80 6.02 3.24
N SER A 187 -10.06 6.62 2.07
CA SER A 187 -10.28 5.85 0.84
C SER A 187 -8.98 5.27 0.26
N ARG A 188 -7.86 5.99 0.37
CA ARG A 188 -6.53 5.51 -0.03
C ARG A 188 -6.07 4.31 0.78
N ALA A 189 -6.24 4.36 2.11
CA ALA A 189 -5.85 3.24 2.98
C ALA A 189 -6.57 1.93 2.61
N GLU A 190 -7.86 2.03 2.29
CA GLU A 190 -8.72 0.90 1.88
C GLU A 190 -8.31 0.33 0.51
N VAL A 191 -8.05 1.20 -0.49
CA VAL A 191 -7.56 0.78 -1.81
C VAL A 191 -6.23 0.05 -1.68
N ILE A 192 -5.30 0.56 -0.88
CA ILE A 192 -3.99 -0.07 -0.68
C ILE A 192 -4.13 -1.42 0.05
N ASN A 193 -4.99 -1.52 1.07
CA ASN A 193 -5.24 -2.80 1.74
C ASN A 193 -5.82 -3.83 0.77
N GLN A 194 -6.72 -3.40 -0.12
CA GLN A 194 -7.26 -4.24 -1.18
C GLN A 194 -6.19 -4.67 -2.20
N MET A 195 -5.26 -3.78 -2.57
CA MET A 195 -4.15 -4.11 -3.48
C MET A 195 -3.15 -5.07 -2.85
N LEU A 196 -2.80 -4.88 -1.57
CA LEU A 196 -1.92 -5.81 -0.85
C LEU A 196 -2.55 -7.20 -0.69
N GLY A 197 -3.89 -7.29 -0.66
CA GLY A 197 -4.64 -8.55 -0.61
C GLY A 197 -5.02 -9.12 -1.98
N SER A 198 -4.65 -8.48 -3.09
CA SER A 198 -5.02 -8.93 -4.43
C SER A 198 -4.16 -10.11 -4.89
N ALA A 199 -4.67 -10.88 -5.87
CA ALA A 199 -3.90 -11.97 -6.48
C ALA A 199 -2.73 -11.47 -7.35
N GLU A 200 -2.75 -10.19 -7.72
CA GLU A 200 -1.73 -9.53 -8.56
C GLU A 200 -0.57 -8.97 -7.73
N ALA A 201 -0.71 -8.89 -6.40
CA ALA A 201 0.37 -8.45 -5.52
C ALA A 201 1.57 -9.41 -5.57
N GLN A 202 2.75 -8.85 -5.84
CA GLN A 202 3.98 -9.62 -5.86
C GLN A 202 4.41 -9.96 -4.42
N GLN A 203 4.70 -11.23 -4.16
CA GLN A 203 5.18 -11.69 -2.86
C GLN A 203 6.63 -12.17 -2.94
N VAL A 204 7.47 -11.68 -2.04
CA VAL A 204 8.85 -12.13 -1.85
C VAL A 204 8.98 -12.69 -0.44
N ASN A 205 9.44 -13.94 -0.33
CA ASN A 205 9.53 -14.65 0.94
C ASN A 205 10.96 -15.17 1.18
N THR A 206 11.44 -15.07 2.42
CA THR A 206 12.65 -15.73 2.89
C THR A 206 12.31 -16.81 3.92
N ARG A 207 13.08 -17.89 3.93
CA ARG A 207 12.96 -18.97 4.93
C ARG A 207 13.85 -18.70 6.15
N ALA A 208 13.74 -19.54 7.18
CA ALA A 208 14.71 -19.59 8.26
C ALA A 208 16.14 -19.81 7.70
N GLY A 209 17.12 -19.10 8.26
CA GLY A 209 18.52 -19.11 7.79
C GLY A 209 18.77 -18.42 6.44
N GLN A 210 17.75 -17.84 5.80
CA GLN A 210 17.87 -17.25 4.48
C GLN A 210 17.83 -15.71 4.56
N LEU A 211 18.86 -15.06 4.01
CA LEU A 211 18.81 -13.64 3.68
C LEU A 211 18.39 -13.47 2.21
N GLY A 212 17.68 -12.39 1.92
CA GLY A 212 17.19 -12.07 0.57
C GLY A 212 17.48 -10.64 0.17
N SER A 213 17.37 -10.36 -1.12
CA SER A 213 17.37 -8.99 -1.63
C SER A 213 16.40 -8.91 -2.82
N VAL A 214 15.68 -7.80 -2.93
CA VAL A 214 14.83 -7.48 -4.07
C VAL A 214 15.02 -6.03 -4.48
N THR A 215 15.08 -5.80 -5.78
CA THR A 215 15.03 -4.45 -6.38
C THR A 215 13.61 -4.19 -6.85
N LEU A 216 13.05 -3.06 -6.42
CA LEU A 216 11.70 -2.61 -6.74
C LEU A 216 11.70 -1.82 -8.06
N ALA A 217 10.52 -1.62 -8.65
CA ALA A 217 10.37 -0.96 -9.95
C ALA A 217 10.86 0.51 -9.97
N ASP A 218 10.92 1.16 -8.82
CA ASP A 218 11.43 2.52 -8.64
C ASP A 218 12.94 2.57 -8.34
N ASN A 219 13.65 1.46 -8.54
CA ASN A 219 15.06 1.24 -8.19
C ASN A 219 15.39 1.24 -6.69
N SER A 220 14.39 1.35 -5.80
CA SER A 220 14.62 1.12 -4.38
C SER A 220 14.95 -0.36 -4.15
N THR A 221 15.70 -0.66 -3.09
CA THR A 221 16.06 -2.05 -2.76
C THR A 221 15.62 -2.40 -1.34
N ALA A 222 15.26 -3.67 -1.14
CA ALA A 222 14.92 -4.22 0.16
C ALA A 222 15.80 -5.46 0.42
N ARG A 223 16.67 -5.37 1.42
CA ARG A 223 17.44 -6.50 1.94
C ARG A 223 16.65 -7.15 3.07
N LEU A 224 16.24 -8.39 2.87
CA LEU A 224 15.33 -9.12 3.74
C LEU A 224 16.11 -10.02 4.70
N GLY A 225 15.74 -9.99 5.97
CA GLY A 225 16.17 -10.97 6.96
C GLY A 225 15.45 -12.31 6.79
N PRO A 226 15.72 -13.29 7.67
CA PRO A 226 15.04 -14.59 7.64
C PRO A 226 13.56 -14.48 7.99
N GLU A 227 12.80 -15.50 7.60
CA GLU A 227 11.36 -15.61 7.90
C GLU A 227 10.58 -14.33 7.58
N THR A 228 10.93 -13.67 6.48
CA THR A 228 10.37 -12.39 6.07
C THR A 228 9.45 -12.58 4.87
N ARG A 229 8.27 -11.99 4.94
CA ARG A 229 7.31 -11.84 3.85
C ARG A 229 7.20 -10.36 3.49
N LEU A 230 7.50 -10.06 2.24
CA LEU A 230 7.30 -8.76 1.63
C LEU A 230 6.19 -8.88 0.59
N VAL A 231 5.14 -8.07 0.70
CA VAL A 231 4.05 -7.99 -0.27
C VAL A 231 4.08 -6.62 -0.92
N ILE A 232 4.26 -6.58 -2.23
CA ILE A 232 4.41 -5.37 -3.02
C ILE A 232 3.11 -5.18 -3.80
N VAL A 233 2.51 -3.99 -3.73
CA VAL A 233 1.29 -3.68 -4.50
C VAL A 233 1.55 -3.78 -6.00
N ASP A 234 0.50 -4.07 -6.76
CA ASP A 234 0.56 -3.97 -8.22
C ASP A 234 0.90 -2.53 -8.64
N GLN A 235 1.61 -2.39 -9.76
CA GLN A 235 2.07 -1.10 -10.30
C GLN A 235 2.87 -0.24 -9.31
N PHE A 236 3.66 -0.88 -8.44
CA PHE A 236 4.52 -0.21 -7.48
C PHE A 236 5.37 0.89 -8.15
N GLY A 237 5.31 2.10 -7.60
CA GLY A 237 6.07 3.27 -8.07
C GLY A 237 5.31 4.17 -9.05
N ASN A 238 4.19 3.71 -9.62
CA ASN A 238 3.32 4.52 -10.49
C ASN A 238 2.26 5.27 -9.68
N GLU A 239 1.20 4.58 -9.26
CA GLU A 239 0.09 5.18 -8.50
C GLU A 239 0.32 5.07 -6.98
N TYR A 240 0.85 3.92 -6.54
CA TYR A 240 1.14 3.64 -5.14
C TYR A 240 2.59 3.17 -4.99
N ARG A 241 3.24 3.62 -3.92
CA ARG A 241 4.60 3.20 -3.55
C ARG A 241 4.56 2.51 -2.19
N THR A 242 3.61 1.58 -2.05
CA THR A 242 3.31 0.91 -0.78
C THR A 242 3.67 -0.56 -0.83
N LEU A 243 4.20 -1.08 0.27
CA LEU A 243 4.40 -2.50 0.50
C LEU A 243 4.01 -2.88 1.93
N SER A 244 3.78 -4.16 2.16
CA SER A 244 3.63 -4.73 3.50
C SER A 244 4.83 -5.59 3.84
N LEU A 245 5.30 -5.47 5.08
CA LEU A 245 6.40 -6.24 5.64
C LEU A 245 5.90 -7.01 6.87
N SER A 246 6.15 -8.31 6.90
CA SER A 246 6.16 -9.13 8.10
C SER A 246 7.52 -9.82 8.17
N GLY A 247 8.28 -9.59 9.23
CA GLY A 247 9.68 -9.99 9.37
C GLY A 247 10.61 -8.79 9.54
N THR A 248 11.81 -8.82 8.96
CA THR A 248 12.74 -7.69 9.03
C THR A 248 13.37 -7.37 7.68
N ALA A 249 13.55 -6.07 7.41
CA ALA A 249 14.18 -5.61 6.19
C ALA A 249 14.93 -4.30 6.41
N VAL A 250 16.01 -4.12 5.64
CA VAL A 250 16.65 -2.83 5.39
C VAL A 250 16.18 -2.34 4.02
N PHE A 251 15.59 -1.16 3.97
CA PHE A 251 15.17 -0.50 2.75
C PHE A 251 16.16 0.59 2.39
N THR A 252 16.60 0.61 1.13
CA THR A 252 17.29 1.75 0.51
C THR A 252 16.35 2.35 -0.51
N VAL A 253 15.78 3.50 -0.16
CA VAL A 253 14.69 4.17 -0.87
C VAL A 253 15.26 5.21 -1.82
N THR A 254 14.99 5.05 -3.11
CA THR A 254 15.38 6.05 -4.13
C THR A 254 14.60 7.35 -3.92
N PRO A 255 15.26 8.52 -3.81
CA PRO A 255 14.56 9.80 -3.69
C PRO A 255 13.98 10.28 -5.02
N GLY A 256 13.12 11.31 -4.95
CA GLY A 256 12.66 12.04 -6.14
C GLY A 256 11.41 11.49 -6.83
N ASN A 257 10.75 10.48 -6.25
CA ASN A 257 9.42 10.06 -6.66
C ASN A 257 8.36 11.01 -6.06
N MET A 258 7.31 11.35 -6.80
CA MET A 258 6.20 12.19 -6.32
C MET A 258 5.37 11.51 -5.22
N ASN A 259 5.35 10.18 -5.20
CA ASN A 259 4.70 9.38 -4.18
C ASN A 259 5.69 8.96 -3.09
N ALA A 260 5.32 9.20 -1.83
CA ALA A 260 6.09 8.75 -0.68
C ALA A 260 6.13 7.22 -0.62
N PHE A 261 7.29 6.66 -0.27
CA PHE A 261 7.43 5.24 -0.02
C PHE A 261 6.72 4.90 1.29
N GLU A 262 5.82 3.92 1.28
CA GLU A 262 5.11 3.46 2.47
C GLU A 262 5.42 1.97 2.74
N ALA A 263 5.96 1.66 3.92
CA ALA A 263 6.04 0.30 4.43
C ALA A 263 5.02 0.07 5.55
N ARG A 264 4.13 -0.91 5.37
CA ARG A 264 3.12 -1.33 6.36
C ARG A 264 3.62 -2.49 7.22
N LEU A 265 3.67 -2.28 8.53
CA LEU A 265 4.05 -3.25 9.57
C LEU A 265 2.83 -3.56 10.44
N GLY A 266 1.93 -4.39 9.92
CA GLY A 266 0.59 -4.57 10.49
C GLY A 266 -0.21 -3.27 10.42
N ASP A 267 -0.50 -2.68 11.59
CA ASP A 267 -1.24 -1.43 11.77
C ASP A 267 -0.35 -0.16 11.81
N ILE A 268 0.97 -0.30 11.58
CA ILE A 268 1.90 0.83 11.45
C ILE A 268 2.17 1.14 9.99
N SER A 269 2.07 2.40 9.59
CA SER A 269 2.58 2.89 8.31
C SER A 269 3.88 3.67 8.53
N VAL A 270 4.94 3.32 7.80
CA VAL A 270 6.24 4.00 7.80
C VAL A 270 6.43 4.68 6.45
N PHE A 271 6.52 6.00 6.43
CA PHE A 271 6.70 6.81 5.22
C PHE A 271 8.14 7.31 5.09
N SER A 272 8.69 7.22 3.88
CA SER A 272 10.02 7.74 3.52
C SER A 272 9.97 8.45 2.16
N GLU A 273 10.67 9.58 2.05
CA GLU A 273 10.88 10.28 0.76
C GLU A 273 12.19 9.86 0.08
N GLY A 274 13.00 9.05 0.77
CA GLY A 274 14.34 8.64 0.36
C GLY A 274 15.24 8.32 1.56
N GLY A 275 16.36 7.66 1.30
CA GLY A 275 17.36 7.32 2.33
C GLY A 275 17.39 5.83 2.67
N VAL A 276 17.83 5.51 3.88
CA VAL A 276 17.99 4.13 4.35
C VAL A 276 17.28 3.98 5.67
N PHE A 277 16.47 2.93 5.80
CA PHE A 277 15.85 2.62 7.07
C PHE A 277 15.70 1.13 7.28
N THR A 278 15.63 0.74 8.56
CA THR A 278 15.45 -0.64 8.96
C THR A 278 14.10 -0.78 9.67
N ALA A 279 13.35 -1.82 9.33
CA ALA A 279 12.09 -2.17 9.97
C ALA A 279 12.08 -3.64 10.41
N ARG A 280 11.43 -3.91 11.54
CA ARG A 280 11.26 -5.24 12.13
C ARG A 280 9.86 -5.37 12.73
N ASP A 281 9.11 -6.36 12.24
CA ASP A 281 7.80 -6.77 12.74
C ASP A 281 7.61 -8.27 12.55
N TYR A 282 8.14 -9.06 13.48
CA TYR A 282 7.83 -10.48 13.55
C TYR A 282 6.61 -10.70 14.44
N GLY A 283 5.62 -11.46 13.97
CA GLY A 283 4.34 -11.64 14.68
C GLY A 283 4.44 -12.30 16.06
N ASP A 284 5.52 -13.03 16.33
CA ASP A 284 5.81 -13.69 17.61
C ASP A 284 6.56 -12.79 18.62
N GLU A 285 6.94 -11.57 18.23
CA GLU A 285 7.63 -10.60 19.08
C GLU A 285 6.64 -9.60 19.73
N MET A 286 6.99 -9.08 20.91
CA MET A 286 6.13 -8.14 21.65
C MET A 286 6.25 -6.69 21.16
N GLN A 287 7.32 -6.37 20.45
CA GLN A 287 7.62 -5.02 19.99
C GLN A 287 8.10 -5.05 18.54
N ARG A 288 7.77 -3.99 17.83
CA ARG A 288 8.24 -3.69 16.47
C ARG A 288 9.30 -2.62 16.57
N VAL A 289 10.32 -2.69 15.72
CA VAL A 289 11.43 -1.72 15.73
C VAL A 289 11.54 -1.07 14.38
N VAL A 290 11.62 0.27 14.36
CA VAL A 290 11.87 1.06 13.17
C VAL A 290 13.02 2.02 13.45
N ARG A 291 13.98 2.10 12.54
CA ARG A 291 15.15 2.98 12.65
C ARG A 291 15.38 3.72 11.34
N ALA A 292 15.55 5.04 11.43
CA ALA A 292 16.02 5.86 10.33
C ALA A 292 17.55 5.84 10.29
N ASP A 293 18.15 5.09 9.36
CA ASP A 293 19.61 4.99 9.24
C ASP A 293 20.17 6.22 8.46
N GLU A 294 19.49 6.60 7.39
CA GLU A 294 19.74 7.81 6.59
C GLU A 294 18.42 8.46 6.18
N GLY A 295 18.34 9.80 6.25
CA GLY A 295 17.14 10.55 5.91
C GLY A 295 16.16 10.70 7.09
N THR A 296 14.91 11.00 6.79
CA THR A 296 13.83 11.23 7.76
C THR A 296 12.67 10.28 7.46
N LEU A 297 12.06 9.74 8.51
CA LEU A 297 10.88 8.90 8.40
C LEU A 297 9.69 9.56 9.09
N ARG A 298 8.48 9.31 8.59
CA ARG A 298 7.24 9.61 9.31
C ARG A 298 6.52 8.31 9.58
N LEU A 299 6.20 8.04 10.84
CA LEU A 299 5.46 6.86 11.26
C LEU A 299 4.05 7.27 11.67
N THR A 300 3.07 6.44 11.32
CA THR A 300 1.68 6.60 11.74
C THR A 300 1.22 5.30 12.41
N VAL A 301 0.70 5.40 13.65
CA VAL A 301 0.20 4.27 14.45
C VAL A 301 -1.11 4.67 15.10
N GLY A 302 -2.22 3.98 14.77
CA GLY A 302 -3.53 4.29 15.37
C GLY A 302 -3.98 5.75 15.19
N GLY A 303 -3.49 6.44 14.15
CA GLY A 303 -3.74 7.87 13.91
C GLY A 303 -2.77 8.84 14.59
N ALA A 304 -1.89 8.37 15.47
CA ALA A 304 -0.79 9.16 16.01
C ALA A 304 0.38 9.20 15.03
N GLU A 305 0.99 10.37 14.84
CA GLU A 305 2.15 10.54 13.97
C GLU A 305 3.43 10.78 14.78
N ARG A 306 4.54 10.19 14.33
CA ARG A 306 5.88 10.41 14.88
C ARG A 306 6.90 10.51 13.76
N THR A 307 7.59 11.63 13.68
CA THR A 307 8.75 11.81 12.78
C THR A 307 10.01 11.26 13.44
N LEU A 308 10.84 10.52 12.70
CA LEU A 308 12.17 10.07 13.12
C LEU A 308 13.22 10.81 12.30
N ALA A 309 14.13 11.49 12.99
CA ALA A 309 15.33 12.04 12.37
C ALA A 309 16.36 10.94 12.12
N GLN A 310 17.36 11.25 11.29
CA GLN A 310 18.46 10.34 11.02
C GLN A 310 19.15 9.88 12.32
N GLY A 311 19.38 8.58 12.44
CA GLY A 311 19.97 7.93 13.60
C GLY A 311 18.96 7.56 14.69
N GLU A 312 17.74 8.09 14.66
CA GLU A 312 16.72 7.76 15.64
C GLU A 312 16.09 6.37 15.37
N ALA A 313 15.75 5.70 16.46
CA ALA A 313 15.01 4.44 16.44
C ALA A 313 13.86 4.51 17.44
N VAL A 314 12.77 3.84 17.12
CA VAL A 314 11.61 3.69 18.00
C VAL A 314 11.21 2.24 18.12
N THR A 315 10.64 1.90 19.27
CA THR A 315 9.86 0.69 19.46
C THR A 315 8.38 1.01 19.44
N VAL A 316 7.59 0.10 18.88
CA VAL A 316 6.13 0.16 18.92
C VAL A 316 5.61 -1.16 19.45
N ASP A 317 4.99 -1.15 20.62
CA ASP A 317 4.42 -2.36 21.19
C ASP A 317 3.13 -2.80 20.46
N ARG A 318 2.58 -3.94 20.85
CA ARG A 318 1.33 -4.47 20.26
C ARG A 318 0.07 -3.64 20.60
N SER A 319 0.13 -2.76 21.60
CA SER A 319 -0.94 -1.81 21.92
C SER A 319 -0.90 -0.55 21.03
N GLY A 320 0.19 -0.36 20.29
CA GLY A 320 0.44 0.82 19.48
C GLY A 320 1.20 1.93 20.21
N ALA A 321 1.70 1.68 21.42
CA ALA A 321 2.48 2.67 22.16
C ALA A 321 3.87 2.82 21.54
N ILE A 322 4.23 4.07 21.21
CA ILE A 322 5.51 4.43 20.60
C ILE A 322 6.47 4.91 21.69
N ALA A 323 7.67 4.35 21.74
CA ALA A 323 8.75 4.79 22.62
C ALA A 323 10.06 4.95 21.83
N ALA A 324 10.95 5.82 22.29
CA ALA A 324 12.32 5.83 21.77
C ALA A 324 12.99 4.49 22.10
N ALA A 325 13.64 3.87 21.11
CA ALA A 325 14.39 2.65 21.33
C ALA A 325 15.70 2.98 22.05
N ASP A 326 15.97 2.30 23.16
CA ASP A 326 17.27 2.43 23.83
C ASP A 326 18.38 1.77 22.98
N PRO A 327 19.66 2.16 23.17
CA PRO A 327 20.77 1.61 22.39
C PRO A 327 20.93 0.09 22.49
N ALA A 328 20.59 -0.52 23.63
CA ALA A 328 20.72 -1.97 23.81
C ALA A 328 19.63 -2.71 23.01
N THR A 329 18.41 -2.18 22.95
CA THR A 329 17.34 -2.68 22.09
C THR A 329 17.72 -2.54 20.61
N VAL A 330 18.26 -1.39 20.20
CA VAL A 330 18.73 -1.20 18.82
C VAL A 330 19.83 -2.21 18.47
N GLU A 331 20.82 -2.41 19.35
CA GLU A 331 21.86 -3.41 19.12
C GLU A 331 21.26 -4.81 19.00
N ARG A 332 20.43 -5.24 19.96
CA ARG A 332 19.87 -6.59 19.98
C ARG A 332 19.03 -6.89 18.74
N GLU A 333 18.15 -5.97 18.35
CA GLU A 333 17.17 -6.23 17.29
C GLU A 333 17.71 -5.98 15.88
N LEU A 334 18.68 -5.07 15.72
CA LEU A 334 19.16 -4.60 14.41
C LEU A 334 20.64 -4.90 14.13
N ALA A 335 21.39 -5.56 15.02
CA ALA A 335 22.79 -5.95 14.78
C ALA A 335 22.99 -6.83 13.53
N TRP A 336 21.94 -7.50 13.06
CA TRP A 336 21.97 -8.31 11.84
C TRP A 336 22.31 -7.48 10.59
N THR A 337 21.97 -6.19 10.60
CA THR A 337 22.29 -5.27 9.50
C THR A 337 23.79 -5.08 9.32
N ALA A 338 24.56 -5.32 10.39
CA ALA A 338 26.02 -5.36 10.44
C ALA A 338 26.59 -6.79 10.47
N GLY A 339 25.78 -7.81 10.12
CA GLY A 339 26.23 -9.19 10.01
C GLY A 339 26.43 -9.90 11.35
N ARG A 340 25.80 -9.43 12.44
CA ARG A 340 25.91 -10.03 13.79
C ARG A 340 24.56 -10.48 14.34
N LEU A 341 24.58 -11.52 15.16
CA LEU A 341 23.48 -11.90 16.04
C LEU A 341 23.89 -11.55 17.48
N VAL A 342 23.11 -10.69 18.13
CA VAL A 342 23.34 -10.28 19.51
C VAL A 342 22.17 -10.73 20.37
N LEU A 343 22.46 -11.50 21.41
CA LEU A 343 21.52 -11.92 22.45
C LEU A 343 22.07 -11.48 23.81
N ARG A 344 21.22 -10.92 24.66
CA ARG A 344 21.61 -10.43 25.99
C ARG A 344 20.63 -10.95 27.03
N ASP A 345 21.13 -11.73 27.97
CA ASP A 345 20.37 -12.25 29.12
C ASP A 345 19.04 -12.92 28.73
N VAL A 346 19.09 -13.75 27.67
CA VAL A 346 17.91 -14.51 27.19
C VAL A 346 17.99 -15.96 27.63
N THR A 347 16.87 -16.65 27.67
CA THR A 347 16.88 -18.10 27.97
C THR A 347 17.56 -18.89 26.85
N ALA A 348 18.18 -20.02 27.17
CA ALA A 348 18.75 -20.93 26.16
C ALA A 348 17.69 -21.40 25.15
N GLY A 349 16.44 -21.55 25.58
CA GLY A 349 15.31 -21.82 24.67
C GLY A 349 15.10 -20.70 23.64
N THR A 350 15.08 -19.43 24.10
CA THR A 350 15.01 -18.26 23.21
C THR A 350 16.22 -18.18 22.28
N ALA A 351 17.43 -18.50 22.78
CA ALA A 351 18.61 -18.55 21.95
C ALA A 351 18.48 -19.62 20.85
N VAL A 352 18.04 -20.82 21.18
CA VAL A 352 17.78 -21.88 20.18
C VAL A 352 16.80 -21.41 19.09
N GLN A 353 15.71 -20.73 19.44
CA GLN A 353 14.79 -20.15 18.46
C GLN A 353 15.47 -19.10 17.57
N ALA A 354 16.34 -18.26 18.14
CA ALA A 354 17.12 -17.31 17.35
C ALA A 354 18.11 -18.03 16.41
N LEU A 355 18.72 -19.14 16.83
CA LEU A 355 19.61 -19.94 15.99
C LEU A 355 18.83 -20.62 14.84
N TRP A 356 17.60 -21.07 15.08
CA TRP A 356 16.68 -21.51 14.02
C TRP A 356 16.44 -20.38 13.01
N ARG A 357 15.99 -19.21 13.47
CA ARG A 357 15.66 -18.09 12.58
C ARG A 357 16.87 -17.64 11.75
N TRP A 358 18.01 -17.41 12.38
CA TRP A 358 19.17 -16.79 11.74
C TRP A 358 20.08 -17.75 10.98
N TYR A 359 20.12 -19.03 11.36
CA TYR A 359 21.00 -20.03 10.73
C TYR A 359 20.26 -21.23 10.15
N GLY A 360 18.93 -21.33 10.31
CA GLY A 360 18.13 -22.47 9.83
C GLY A 360 18.35 -23.75 10.64
N MET A 361 18.86 -23.66 11.88
CA MET A 361 19.23 -24.82 12.68
C MET A 361 18.06 -25.33 13.52
N ASP A 362 17.52 -26.50 13.18
CA ASP A 362 16.51 -27.21 13.98
C ASP A 362 17.20 -27.94 15.14
N ILE A 363 17.15 -27.34 16.33
CA ILE A 363 17.80 -27.84 17.54
C ILE A 363 16.73 -28.24 18.53
N ALA A 364 16.74 -29.50 18.94
CA ALA A 364 15.91 -29.97 20.04
C ALA A 364 16.55 -29.57 21.37
N LEU A 365 15.75 -28.96 22.26
CA LEU A 365 16.12 -28.70 23.64
C LEU A 365 15.08 -29.36 24.54
N THR A 366 15.38 -30.56 25.03
CA THR A 366 14.42 -31.42 25.74
C THR A 366 14.45 -31.27 27.26
N ASP A 367 15.51 -30.69 27.80
CA ASP A 367 15.66 -30.45 29.24
C ASP A 367 15.16 -29.04 29.60
N SER A 368 14.09 -28.96 30.40
CA SER A 368 13.48 -27.69 30.82
C SER A 368 14.38 -26.83 31.71
N VAL A 369 15.26 -27.46 32.51
CA VAL A 369 16.23 -26.76 33.36
C VAL A 369 17.33 -26.15 32.49
N ALA A 370 17.80 -26.89 31.48
CA ALA A 370 18.73 -26.36 30.48
C ALA A 370 18.11 -25.21 29.68
N ALA A 371 16.84 -25.34 29.28
CA ALA A 371 16.12 -24.33 28.52
C ALA A 371 15.98 -22.99 29.26
N ALA A 372 15.84 -23.01 30.57
CA ALA A 372 15.68 -21.83 31.41
C ALA A 372 17.00 -21.10 31.73
N ARG A 373 18.17 -21.64 31.37
CA ARG A 373 19.46 -20.99 31.66
C ARG A 373 19.59 -19.69 30.87
N SER A 374 20.05 -18.63 31.53
CA SER A 374 20.36 -17.38 30.85
C SER A 374 21.65 -17.50 30.03
N VAL A 375 21.63 -16.93 28.82
CA VAL A 375 22.74 -16.87 27.89
C VAL A 375 22.85 -15.48 27.25
N SER A 376 24.08 -15.08 26.96
CA SER A 376 24.38 -13.88 26.18
C SER A 376 25.38 -14.24 25.08
N LEU A 377 25.07 -13.87 23.84
CA LEU A 377 25.85 -14.19 22.65
C LEU A 377 26.08 -12.93 21.81
N ASP A 378 27.24 -12.84 21.18
CA ASP A 378 27.55 -11.84 20.16
C ASP A 378 28.39 -12.55 19.10
N VAL A 379 27.75 -12.95 18.01
CA VAL A 379 28.34 -13.88 17.04
C VAL A 379 28.08 -13.42 15.60
N PRO A 380 28.99 -13.72 14.66
CA PRO A 380 28.78 -13.37 13.26
C PRO A 380 27.70 -14.25 12.61
N LEU A 381 26.82 -13.64 11.80
CA LEU A 381 25.82 -14.34 11.01
C LEU A 381 26.43 -15.24 9.93
N GLY A 382 27.66 -14.97 9.52
CA GLY A 382 28.40 -15.79 8.55
C GLY A 382 28.95 -17.10 9.12
N SER A 383 28.78 -17.39 10.42
CA SER A 383 29.31 -18.62 11.04
C SER A 383 28.34 -19.24 12.05
N SER A 384 27.59 -20.25 11.59
CA SER A 384 26.75 -21.09 12.47
C SER A 384 27.59 -21.84 13.51
N GLN A 385 28.83 -22.22 13.17
CA GLN A 385 29.76 -22.87 14.10
C GLN A 385 30.12 -21.96 15.28
N ALA A 386 30.31 -20.66 15.03
CA ALA A 386 30.56 -19.69 16.10
C ALA A 386 29.34 -19.58 17.04
N ALA A 387 28.13 -19.56 16.48
CA ALA A 387 26.89 -19.52 17.26
C ALA A 387 26.70 -20.77 18.12
N ILE A 388 26.96 -21.96 17.56
CA ILE A 388 26.96 -23.24 18.28
C ILE A 388 27.95 -23.19 19.45
N THR A 389 29.20 -22.85 19.18
CA THR A 389 30.28 -22.84 20.18
C THR A 389 29.98 -21.85 21.31
N ALA A 390 29.45 -20.68 20.96
CA ALA A 390 29.10 -19.65 21.94
C ALA A 390 27.91 -20.11 22.82
N LEU A 391 26.90 -20.76 22.24
CA LEU A 391 25.76 -21.29 22.99
C LEU A 391 26.17 -22.44 23.93
N GLU A 392 27.01 -23.36 23.48
CA GLU A 392 27.56 -24.43 24.33
C GLU A 392 28.29 -23.88 25.55
N GLY A 393 29.18 -22.91 25.32
CA GLY A 393 29.95 -22.26 26.38
C GLY A 393 29.05 -21.47 27.36
N ALA A 394 28.14 -20.65 26.84
CA ALA A 394 27.27 -19.80 27.66
C ALA A 394 26.27 -20.62 28.48
N ALA A 395 25.67 -21.65 27.88
CA ALA A 395 24.65 -22.47 28.53
C ALA A 395 25.20 -23.66 29.32
N GLN A 396 26.51 -23.95 29.22
CA GLN A 396 27.14 -25.20 29.70
C GLN A 396 26.41 -26.45 29.16
N LEU A 397 26.10 -26.40 27.86
CA LEU A 397 25.45 -27.47 27.11
C LEU A 397 26.42 -28.01 26.06
N ARG A 398 26.12 -29.19 25.53
CA ARG A 398 26.80 -29.75 24.37
C ARG A 398 25.81 -30.16 23.30
N PHE A 399 26.16 -29.85 22.05
CA PHE A 399 25.48 -30.37 20.88
C PHE A 399 25.84 -31.83 20.67
N GLN A 400 24.80 -32.62 20.42
CA GLN A 400 24.92 -34.03 20.04
C GLN A 400 23.91 -34.34 18.93
N TRP A 401 24.28 -35.28 18.07
CA TRP A 401 23.36 -35.87 17.11
C TRP A 401 22.74 -37.13 17.73
N ILE A 402 21.43 -37.10 17.93
CA ILE A 402 20.67 -38.21 18.51
C ILE A 402 19.56 -38.54 17.53
N GLU A 403 19.54 -39.77 17.01
CA GLU A 403 18.51 -40.24 16.06
C GLU A 403 18.36 -39.34 14.81
N GLY A 404 19.46 -38.75 14.33
CA GLY A 404 19.44 -37.86 13.17
C GLY A 404 18.90 -36.45 13.45
N LYS A 405 18.67 -36.10 14.71
CA LYS A 405 18.27 -34.75 15.14
C LYS A 405 19.37 -34.09 15.98
N MET A 406 19.63 -32.82 15.69
CA MET A 406 20.56 -32.01 16.47
C MET A 406 19.92 -31.68 17.82
N THR A 407 20.56 -32.07 18.92
CA THR A 407 20.02 -31.96 20.28
C THR A 407 21.04 -31.32 21.21
N LEU A 408 20.58 -30.39 22.06
CA LEU A 408 21.38 -29.81 23.13
C LEU A 408 21.15 -30.57 24.43
N GLN A 409 22.22 -31.10 25.04
CA GLN A 409 22.19 -31.77 26.34
C GLN A 409 23.04 -31.05 27.38
N PRO A 410 22.70 -31.13 28.68
CA PRO A 410 23.58 -30.68 29.74
C PRO A 410 24.97 -31.30 29.62
N GLN A 411 26.01 -30.48 29.73
CA GLN A 411 27.36 -31.01 29.82
C GLN A 411 27.47 -31.84 31.11
N ALA A 412 27.76 -33.13 31.00
CA ALA A 412 27.95 -33.99 32.17
C ALA A 412 29.03 -33.37 33.06
N ALA A 413 28.69 -33.10 34.34
CA ALA A 413 29.67 -32.64 35.31
C ALA A 413 30.84 -33.61 35.30
N ALA A 414 32.06 -33.10 35.07
CA ALA A 414 33.25 -33.91 35.17
C ALA A 414 33.25 -34.59 36.54
N ARG A 415 32.95 -35.90 36.58
CA ARG A 415 33.12 -36.69 37.80
C ARG A 415 34.59 -36.58 38.14
N GLY A 416 34.90 -35.77 39.14
CA GLY A 416 36.23 -35.64 39.69
C GLY A 416 36.72 -37.05 40.02
N ARG A 417 37.76 -37.49 39.30
CA ARG A 417 38.62 -38.57 39.79
C ARG A 417 39.25 -38.02 41.07
N ARG A 418 38.70 -38.42 42.21
CA ARG A 418 39.40 -38.36 43.49
C ARG A 418 40.44 -39.47 43.54
#